data_AF-A0A166ETY6-F1
#
_entry.id   AF-A0A166ETY6-F1
#
_cell.length_a   1.000
_cell.length_b   1.000
_cell.length_c   1.000
_cell.angle_alpha   90.00
_cell.angle_beta   90.00
_cell.angle_gamma   90.00
#
_symmetry.space_group_name_H-M   'P 1'
#
loop_
_entity.id
_entity.type
_entity.pdbx_description
1 polymer ?
#
loop_
_entity_poly.entity_id
_entity_poly.type
_entity_poly.pdbx_seq_one_letter_code
_entity_poly.pdbx_strand_id
1 'polypeptide(L)'
;MSSALLRGCPNLRGQSMVHDDLESFLWVLIVTALWIEDPSPSSEEYDKWVNSAEWAMKTTLFPVIGIPSTSWLSEQKRALLFSFSGKGNPYNSFAPYDPVSRLYSRVIEPWSDYMFRRDLEGMTSKNQTPTDEQYYLAILEILRNGIKSFS
;
A
#
# COMPACT_ATOMS: atom_id res chain seq x y z
N MET A 1 -23.48 -5.78 44.49
CA MET A 1 -22.47 -4.77 44.13
C MET A 1 -21.67 -5.34 42.97
N SER A 2 -21.83 -4.77 41.78
CA SER A 2 -21.41 -5.33 40.49
C SER A 2 -20.06 -4.74 40.07
N SER A 3 -19.02 -5.56 39.97
CA SER A 3 -17.70 -5.19 39.43
C SER A 3 -17.60 -5.59 37.95
N ALA A 4 -18.45 -5.00 37.12
CA ALA A 4 -18.53 -5.34 35.69
C ALA A 4 -18.57 -4.08 34.83
N LEU A 5 -17.51 -3.25 34.86
CA LEU A 5 -17.38 -2.10 33.95
C LEU A 5 -15.93 -1.74 33.58
N LEU A 6 -15.04 -2.70 33.36
CA LEU A 6 -13.77 -2.46 32.65
C LEU A 6 -13.31 -3.68 31.85
N ARG A 7 -14.23 -4.40 31.20
CA ARG A 7 -13.85 -5.22 30.04
C ARG A 7 -13.95 -4.33 28.82
N GLY A 8 -12.82 -3.73 28.46
CA GLY A 8 -12.63 -3.14 27.14
C GLY A 8 -13.15 -4.13 26.09
N CYS A 9 -13.91 -3.60 25.14
CA CYS A 9 -14.51 -4.38 24.07
C CYS A 9 -13.48 -5.37 23.49
N PRO A 10 -13.77 -6.67 23.46
CA PRO A 10 -12.91 -7.60 22.75
C PRO A 10 -12.88 -7.17 21.28
N ASN A 11 -11.69 -6.99 20.73
CA ASN A 11 -11.45 -6.78 19.30
C ASN A 11 -12.30 -7.78 18.50
N LEU A 12 -13.38 -7.29 17.88
CA LEU A 12 -14.34 -8.11 17.13
C LEU A 12 -13.83 -8.52 15.74
N ARG A 13 -12.53 -8.39 15.48
CA ARG A 13 -11.79 -9.05 14.40
C ARG A 13 -10.41 -9.40 14.95
N GLY A 14 -9.92 -10.61 14.68
CA GLY A 14 -8.53 -11.03 14.99
C GLY A 14 -7.48 -10.31 14.12
N GLN A 15 -7.65 -8.99 13.92
CA GLN A 15 -6.78 -8.13 13.15
C GLN A 15 -5.70 -7.55 14.08
N SER A 16 -4.45 -7.59 13.60
CA SER A 16 -3.31 -7.01 14.30
C SER A 16 -3.34 -5.49 14.10
N MET A 17 -3.36 -4.74 15.21
CA MET A 17 -3.27 -3.29 15.17
C MET A 17 -1.97 -2.83 14.50
N VAL A 18 -0.88 -3.56 14.73
CA VAL A 18 0.43 -3.28 14.11
C VAL A 18 0.38 -3.48 12.59
N HIS A 19 -0.32 -4.50 12.10
CA HIS A 19 -0.54 -4.66 10.67
C HIS A 19 -1.25 -3.44 10.07
N ASP A 20 -2.35 -3.00 10.69
CA ASP A 20 -3.15 -1.88 10.22
C ASP A 20 -2.37 -0.54 10.25
N ASP A 21 -1.56 -0.33 11.29
CA ASP A 21 -0.66 0.83 11.40
C ASP A 21 0.42 0.81 10.31
N LEU A 22 1.08 -0.33 10.11
CA LEU A 22 2.11 -0.48 9.08
C LEU A 22 1.54 -0.34 7.66
N GLU A 23 0.34 -0.85 7.40
CA GLU A 23 -0.35 -0.62 6.13
C GLU A 23 -0.66 0.88 5.94
N SER A 24 -1.11 1.56 7.00
CA SER A 24 -1.35 3.00 6.97
C SER A 24 -0.08 3.80 6.67
N PHE A 25 1.06 3.41 7.26
CA PHE A 25 2.36 4.01 6.94
C PHE A 25 2.79 3.76 5.49
N LEU A 26 2.55 2.55 4.96
CA LEU A 26 2.80 2.25 3.56
C LEU A 26 1.97 3.17 2.64
N TRP A 27 0.69 3.38 2.94
CA TRP A 27 -0.14 4.30 2.15
C TRP A 27 0.36 5.75 2.19
N VAL A 28 0.81 6.22 3.36
CA VAL A 28 1.43 7.55 3.48
C VAL A 28 2.69 7.63 2.61
N LEU A 29 3.54 6.60 2.64
CA LEU A 29 4.74 6.54 1.80
C LEU A 29 4.40 6.56 0.31
N ILE A 30 3.46 5.72 -0.14
CA ILE A 30 3.00 5.65 -1.53
C ILE A 30 2.51 7.01 -1.99
N VAL A 31 1.61 7.64 -1.25
CA VAL A 31 1.07 8.94 -1.62
C VAL A 31 2.19 9.99 -1.65
N THR A 32 3.03 10.06 -0.62
CA THR A 32 4.13 11.04 -0.56
C THR A 32 5.11 10.88 -1.72
N ALA A 33 5.48 9.65 -2.04
CA ALA A 33 6.44 9.35 -3.09
C ALA A 33 5.90 9.63 -4.50
N LEU A 34 4.59 9.42 -4.72
CA LEU A 34 3.97 9.46 -6.05
C LEU A 34 3.17 10.76 -6.31
N TRP A 35 3.07 11.66 -5.33
CA TRP A 35 2.31 12.91 -5.46
C TRP A 35 3.16 14.01 -6.13
N ILE A 36 3.35 13.86 -7.44
CA ILE A 36 4.05 14.85 -8.27
C ILE A 36 3.07 15.85 -8.90
N GLU A 37 3.57 16.95 -9.48
CA GLU A 37 2.75 17.85 -10.28
C GLU A 37 2.29 17.16 -11.59
N ASP A 38 1.03 17.38 -11.98
CA ASP A 38 0.49 16.77 -13.20
C ASP A 38 1.08 17.48 -14.43
N PRO A 39 1.64 16.75 -15.40
CA PRO A 39 2.06 17.36 -16.66
C PRO A 39 0.83 17.91 -17.40
N SER A 40 1.04 18.97 -18.18
CA SER A 40 -0.02 19.54 -19.00
C SER A 40 -0.59 18.51 -19.98
N PRO A 41 -1.92 18.41 -20.17
CA PRO A 41 -2.54 17.51 -21.15
C PRO A 41 -2.06 17.70 -22.60
N SER A 42 -1.49 18.85 -22.94
CA SER A 42 -0.93 19.13 -24.27
C SER A 42 0.55 18.76 -24.41
N SER A 43 1.19 18.25 -23.36
CA SER A 43 2.61 17.86 -23.38
C SER A 43 2.81 16.43 -23.86
N GLU A 44 3.95 16.15 -24.52
CA GLU A 44 4.35 14.79 -24.90
C GLU A 44 4.58 13.87 -23.67
N GLU A 45 4.74 14.46 -22.49
CA GLU A 45 4.93 13.75 -21.23
C GLU A 45 3.63 13.23 -20.63
N TYR A 46 2.49 13.83 -21.00
CA TYR A 46 1.18 13.47 -20.47
C TYR A 46 0.85 11.99 -20.72
N ASP A 47 1.06 11.51 -21.95
CA ASP A 47 0.77 10.11 -22.31
C ASP A 47 1.62 9.11 -21.51
N LYS A 48 2.85 9.48 -21.15
CA LYS A 48 3.71 8.64 -20.30
C LYS A 48 3.21 8.66 -18.86
N TRP A 49 2.83 9.82 -18.37
CA TRP A 49 2.34 9.99 -17.01
C TRP A 49 0.98 9.31 -16.78
N VAL A 50 0.02 9.38 -17.71
CA VAL A 50 -1.29 8.71 -17.52
C VAL A 50 -1.20 7.18 -17.45
N ASN A 51 -0.09 6.61 -17.93
CA ASN A 51 0.20 5.18 -17.83
C ASN A 51 1.13 4.83 -16.64
N SER A 52 1.35 5.77 -15.72
CA SER A 52 2.31 5.64 -14.61
C SER A 52 1.67 5.25 -13.27
N ALA A 53 2.52 4.90 -12.31
CA ALA A 53 2.14 4.68 -10.92
C ALA A 53 1.49 5.92 -10.28
N GLU A 54 1.98 7.12 -10.60
CA GLU A 54 1.51 8.40 -10.06
C GLU A 54 0.07 8.68 -10.47
N TRP A 55 -0.26 8.51 -11.75
CA TRP A 55 -1.62 8.67 -12.25
C TRP A 55 -2.58 7.64 -11.66
N ALA A 56 -2.15 6.38 -11.60
CA ALA A 56 -2.96 5.30 -11.05
C ALA A 56 -3.29 5.54 -9.57
N MET A 57 -2.28 5.90 -8.77
CA MET A 57 -2.46 6.27 -7.38
C MET A 57 -3.46 7.41 -7.24
N LYS A 58 -3.30 8.51 -8.00
CA LYS A 58 -4.18 9.68 -7.91
C LYS A 58 -5.61 9.36 -8.28
N THR A 59 -5.84 8.72 -9.42
CA THR A 59 -7.21 8.46 -9.91
C THR A 59 -7.94 7.40 -9.10
N THR A 60 -7.21 6.44 -8.53
CA THR A 60 -7.78 5.37 -7.72
C THR A 60 -8.04 5.80 -6.27
N LEU A 61 -7.10 6.50 -5.62
CA LEU A 61 -7.26 6.93 -4.21
C LEU A 61 -7.99 8.26 -4.06
N PHE A 62 -7.92 9.13 -5.07
CA PHE A 62 -8.49 10.48 -5.06
C PHE A 62 -9.35 10.73 -6.32
N PRO A 63 -10.38 9.91 -6.56
CA PRO A 63 -11.24 10.07 -7.73
C PRO A 63 -11.94 11.44 -7.72
N VAL A 64 -12.08 12.04 -8.89
CA VAL A 64 -12.73 13.36 -9.08
C VAL A 64 -14.16 13.39 -8.53
N ILE A 65 -14.88 12.28 -8.64
CA ILE A 65 -16.26 12.15 -8.14
C ILE A 65 -16.36 11.90 -6.62
N GLY A 66 -15.21 11.82 -5.93
CA GLY A 66 -15.13 11.47 -4.52
C GLY A 66 -15.17 9.95 -4.27
N ILE A 67 -14.84 9.56 -3.03
CA ILE A 67 -14.80 8.15 -2.62
C ILE A 67 -16.24 7.66 -2.38
N PRO A 68 -16.74 6.67 -3.14
CA PRO A 68 -18.15 6.25 -3.04
C PRO A 68 -18.49 5.55 -1.72
N SER A 69 -17.55 4.77 -1.19
CA SER A 69 -17.69 4.08 0.10
C SER A 69 -16.34 3.63 0.65
N THR A 70 -16.30 3.27 1.93
CA THR A 70 -15.12 2.68 2.56
C THR A 70 -14.78 1.31 1.97
N SER A 71 -15.77 0.48 1.64
CA SER A 71 -15.56 -0.82 0.99
C SER A 71 -14.91 -0.67 -0.38
N TRP A 72 -15.41 0.27 -1.19
CA TRP A 72 -14.82 0.58 -2.48
C TRP A 72 -13.36 1.02 -2.34
N LEU A 73 -13.07 1.89 -1.37
CA LEU A 73 -11.69 2.32 -1.10
C LEU A 73 -10.79 1.16 -0.68
N SER A 74 -11.28 0.26 0.18
CA SER A 74 -10.54 -0.96 0.56
C SER A 74 -10.22 -1.85 -0.65
N GLU A 75 -11.17 -2.03 -1.57
CA GLU A 75 -10.95 -2.80 -2.80
C GLU A 75 -9.92 -2.14 -3.72
N GLN A 76 -10.03 -0.82 -3.90
CA GLN A 76 -9.08 -0.03 -4.67
C GLN A 76 -7.65 -0.09 -4.09
N LYS A 77 -7.53 0.07 -2.76
CA LYS A 77 -6.27 -0.08 -2.04
C LYS A 77 -5.66 -1.47 -2.28
N ARG A 78 -6.44 -2.53 -2.15
CA ARG A 78 -5.97 -3.90 -2.40
C ARG A 78 -5.52 -4.10 -3.85
N ALA A 79 -6.25 -3.57 -4.82
CA ALA A 79 -5.87 -3.61 -6.24
C ALA A 79 -4.56 -2.86 -6.51
N LEU A 80 -4.36 -1.71 -5.85
CA LEU A 80 -3.11 -0.96 -5.91
C LEU A 80 -1.95 -1.70 -5.24
N LEU A 81 -2.13 -2.34 -4.08
CA LEU A 81 -1.07 -3.15 -3.46
C LEU A 81 -0.61 -4.27 -4.38
N PHE A 82 -1.54 -4.95 -5.05
CA PHE A 82 -1.20 -5.94 -6.08
C PHE A 82 -0.41 -5.30 -7.23
N SER A 83 -0.87 -4.15 -7.72
CA SER A 83 -0.24 -3.43 -8.82
C SER A 83 1.19 -2.97 -8.49
N PHE A 84 1.39 -2.43 -7.28
CA PHE A 84 2.68 -1.98 -6.79
C PHE A 84 3.60 -3.12 -6.38
N SER A 85 3.12 -4.34 -6.12
CA SER A 85 3.97 -5.48 -5.75
C SER A 85 5.00 -5.91 -6.81
N GLY A 86 4.95 -5.33 -8.02
CA GLY A 86 5.77 -5.76 -9.16
C GLY A 86 5.39 -7.13 -9.73
N LYS A 87 4.43 -7.83 -9.11
CA LYS A 87 3.88 -9.12 -9.58
C LYS A 87 2.65 -8.96 -10.47
N GLY A 88 2.24 -7.72 -10.72
CA GLY A 88 1.26 -7.39 -11.75
C GLY A 88 1.73 -7.80 -13.15
N ASN A 89 0.78 -7.83 -14.09
CA ASN A 89 1.04 -8.12 -15.50
C ASN A 89 2.31 -7.39 -16.00
N PRO A 90 3.30 -8.07 -16.60
CA PRO A 90 4.53 -7.44 -17.10
C PRO A 90 4.28 -6.37 -18.20
N TYR A 91 3.09 -6.35 -18.81
CA TYR A 91 2.65 -5.31 -19.74
C TYR A 91 2.02 -4.09 -19.05
N ASN A 92 1.69 -4.21 -17.75
CA ASN A 92 1.21 -3.14 -16.85
C ASN A 92 2.10 -3.07 -15.61
N SER A 93 3.43 -3.11 -15.76
CA SER A 93 4.27 -2.68 -14.64
C SER A 93 3.95 -1.20 -14.42
N PHE A 94 3.33 -0.86 -13.30
CA PHE A 94 3.12 0.53 -12.88
C PHE A 94 4.49 1.13 -12.55
N ALA A 95 5.25 1.42 -13.59
CA ALA A 95 6.56 2.02 -13.51
C ALA A 95 6.36 3.50 -13.14
N PRO A 96 7.04 4.00 -12.10
CA PRO A 96 6.92 5.41 -11.77
C PRO A 96 7.50 6.29 -12.89
N TYR A 97 6.75 7.34 -13.22
CA TYR A 97 7.11 8.33 -14.22
C TYR A 97 8.27 9.21 -13.75
N ASP A 98 8.21 9.68 -12.50
CA ASP A 98 9.19 10.61 -11.95
C ASP A 98 10.44 9.88 -11.42
N PRO A 99 11.66 10.43 -11.63
CA PRO A 99 12.88 9.82 -11.13
C PRO A 99 12.92 9.62 -9.61
N VAL A 100 12.36 10.53 -8.83
CA VAL A 100 12.30 10.42 -7.37
C VAL A 100 11.30 9.34 -6.97
N SER A 101 10.12 9.28 -7.60
CA SER A 101 9.18 8.18 -7.42
C SER A 101 9.82 6.81 -7.66
N ARG A 102 10.65 6.68 -8.72
CA ARG A 102 11.39 5.44 -9.03
C ARG A 102 12.37 5.03 -7.94
N LEU A 103 12.94 5.97 -7.18
CA LEU A 103 13.78 5.64 -6.03
C LEU A 103 12.93 4.91 -4.98
N TYR A 104 11.77 5.47 -4.63
CA TYR A 104 10.90 4.87 -3.62
C TYR A 104 10.32 3.50 -3.99
N SER A 105 10.29 3.13 -5.28
CA SER A 105 9.78 1.82 -5.73
C SER A 105 10.51 0.65 -5.07
N ARG A 106 11.79 0.82 -4.74
CA ARG A 106 12.62 -0.20 -4.08
C ARG A 106 12.18 -0.55 -2.65
N VAL A 107 11.38 0.31 -2.04
CA VAL A 107 10.73 0.06 -0.74
C VAL A 107 9.25 -0.28 -0.95
N ILE A 108 8.55 0.48 -1.80
CA ILE A 108 7.12 0.33 -2.04
C ILE A 108 6.80 -1.06 -2.59
N GLU A 109 7.52 -1.53 -3.61
CA GLU A 109 7.24 -2.82 -4.25
C GLU A 109 7.27 -4.01 -3.27
N PRO A 110 8.38 -4.27 -2.54
CA PRO A 110 8.43 -5.39 -1.60
C PRO A 110 7.47 -5.23 -0.41
N TRP A 111 7.21 -3.99 0.05
CA TRP A 111 6.25 -3.76 1.13
C TRP A 111 4.81 -4.00 0.66
N SER A 112 4.44 -3.53 -0.53
CA SER A 112 3.15 -3.80 -1.15
C SER A 112 2.94 -5.31 -1.40
N ASP A 113 3.96 -6.02 -1.88
CA ASP A 113 3.91 -7.49 -2.00
C ASP A 113 3.66 -8.17 -0.65
N TYR A 114 4.37 -7.72 0.39
CA TYR A 114 4.22 -8.26 1.74
C TYR A 114 2.79 -8.09 2.25
N MET A 115 2.24 -6.86 2.18
CA MET A 115 0.88 -6.57 2.66
C MET A 115 -0.17 -7.33 1.84
N PHE A 116 -0.07 -7.32 0.50
CA PHE A 116 -1.01 -8.01 -0.36
C PHE A 116 -1.07 -9.53 -0.10
N ARG A 117 0.10 -10.15 0.11
CA ARG A 117 0.14 -11.58 0.46
C ARG A 117 -0.49 -11.86 1.81
N ARG A 118 -0.31 -10.99 2.80
CA ARG A 118 -0.94 -11.16 4.12
C ARG A 118 -2.45 -11.03 4.07
N ASP A 119 -2.96 -10.08 3.28
CA ASP A 119 -4.39 -9.97 3.01
C ASP A 119 -4.95 -11.25 2.38
N LEU A 120 -4.26 -11.82 1.38
CA LEU A 120 -4.67 -13.07 0.74
C LEU A 120 -4.60 -14.27 1.68
N GLU A 121 -3.52 -14.41 2.43
CA GLU A 121 -3.32 -15.51 3.36
C GLU A 121 -4.37 -15.50 4.47
N GLY A 122 -4.72 -14.31 4.99
CA GLY A 122 -5.81 -14.13 5.95
C GLY A 122 -7.18 -14.58 5.42
N MET A 123 -7.39 -14.55 4.10
CA MET A 123 -8.63 -15.06 3.47
C MET A 123 -8.65 -16.59 3.33
N THR A 124 -7.50 -17.26 3.35
CA THR A 124 -7.40 -18.70 3.03
C THR A 124 -7.36 -19.61 4.26
N SER A 125 -7.43 -19.06 5.48
CA SER A 125 -7.55 -19.77 6.78
C SER A 125 -6.44 -20.78 7.12
N LYS A 126 -5.44 -20.97 6.24
CA LYS A 126 -4.44 -22.04 6.33
C LYS A 126 -3.13 -21.62 6.98
N ASN A 127 -2.89 -20.32 7.14
CA ASN A 127 -1.67 -19.78 7.71
C ASN A 127 -1.90 -19.20 9.09
N GLN A 128 -0.95 -19.41 9.99
CA GLN A 128 -0.92 -18.77 11.29
C GLN A 128 -0.74 -17.26 11.08
N THR A 129 -1.65 -16.44 11.62
CA THR A 129 -1.51 -14.98 11.62
C THR A 129 -0.17 -14.60 12.26
N PRO A 130 0.68 -13.81 11.59
CA PRO A 130 1.91 -13.32 12.20
C PRO A 130 1.65 -12.57 13.50
N THR A 131 2.59 -12.66 14.43
CA THR A 131 2.64 -11.80 15.60
C THR A 131 3.01 -10.37 15.20
N ASP A 132 2.66 -9.40 16.05
CA ASP A 132 3.03 -7.99 15.88
C ASP A 132 4.54 -7.78 15.68
N GLU A 133 5.36 -8.53 16.43
CA GLU A 133 6.83 -8.50 16.29
C GLU A 133 7.28 -8.97 14.89
N GLN A 134 6.67 -10.02 14.35
CA GLN A 134 6.98 -10.51 13.02
C GLN A 134 6.59 -9.51 11.92
N TYR A 135 5.52 -8.73 12.12
CA TYR A 135 5.19 -7.64 11.21
C TYR A 135 6.29 -6.56 11.22
N TYR A 136 6.69 -6.07 12.40
CA TYR A 136 7.74 -5.07 12.49
C TYR A 136 9.06 -5.55 11.90
N LEU A 137 9.51 -6.75 12.23
CA LEU A 137 10.79 -7.28 11.73
C LEU A 137 10.79 -7.40 10.20
N ALA A 138 9.70 -7.86 9.60
CA ALA A 138 9.58 -7.95 8.14
C ALA A 138 9.66 -6.56 7.48
N ILE A 139 8.94 -5.56 8.01
CA ILE A 139 8.96 -4.21 7.44
C ILE A 139 10.31 -3.52 7.66
N LEU A 140 10.94 -3.68 8.83
CA LEU A 140 12.27 -3.14 9.09
C LEU A 140 13.32 -3.73 8.15
N GLU A 141 13.23 -5.02 7.83
CA GLU A 141 14.10 -5.66 6.84
C GLU A 141 13.90 -5.06 5.43
N ILE A 142 12.64 -4.89 5.01
CA ILE A 142 12.31 -4.24 3.73
C ILE A 142 12.89 -2.82 3.67
N LEU A 143 12.68 -2.01 4.70
CA LEU A 143 13.21 -0.65 4.79
C LEU A 143 14.74 -0.64 4.76
N ARG A 144 15.39 -1.53 5.53
CA ARG A 144 16.85 -1.64 5.57
C ARG A 144 17.43 -2.00 4.19
N ASN A 145 16.80 -2.91 3.47
CA ASN A 145 17.23 -3.32 2.13
C ASN A 145 17.00 -2.21 1.11
N GLY A 146 15.86 -1.52 1.17
CA GLY A 146 15.59 -0.35 0.34
C GLY A 146 16.63 0.75 0.54
N ILE A 147 16.97 1.09 1.79
CA ILE A 147 17.98 2.09 2.11
C ILE A 147 19.35 1.73 1.52
N LYS A 148 19.80 0.48 1.69
CA LYS A 148 21.08 0.00 1.13
C LYS A 148 21.14 0.09 -0.39
N SER A 149 19.99 0.08 -1.06
CA SER A 149 19.94 0.17 -2.50
C SER A 149 20.12 1.62 -2.98
N PHE A 150 19.85 2.63 -2.13
CA PHE A 150 20.05 4.05 -2.46
C PHE A 150 21.51 4.48 -2.43
N SER A 151 22.34 3.75 -1.68
CA SER A 151 23.80 3.90 -1.61
C SER A 151 24.50 3.13 -2.72
#